data_AF-A0A9D1PXF0-F1
#
_entry.id   AF-A0A9D1PXF0-F1
#
_cell.length_a   1.000
_cell.length_b   1.000
_cell.length_c   1.000
_cell.angle_alpha   90.00
_cell.angle_beta   90.00
_cell.angle_gamma   90.00
#
_symmetry.space_group_name_H-M   'P 1'
#
loop_
_entity.id
_entity.type
_entity.pdbx_description
1 polymer ?
#
loop_
_entity_poly.entity_id
_entity_poly.type
_entity_poly.pdbx_seq_one_letter_code
_entity_poly.pdbx_strand_id
1 'polypeptide(L)' 'AKAANAGGVSVSQLEMAQNASMVHWTFEEVDRQLHNIMKNIYTRAASTAREFGEPNNLLMGANVSAFREVADAMIAQGMY' A
#
# COMPACT_ATOMS: atom_id res chain seq x y z
N ALA A 1 -6.32 -12.46 0.07
CA ALA A 1 -4.85 -12.54 0.20
C ALA A 1 -4.12 -11.22 -0.12
N LYS A 2 -4.58 -10.38 -1.06
CA LYS A 2 -3.88 -9.18 -1.59
C LYS A 2 -3.28 -8.19 -0.56
N ALA A 3 -3.96 -7.94 0.56
CA ALA A 3 -3.46 -6.99 1.58
C ALA A 3 -2.40 -7.62 2.50
N ALA A 4 -2.57 -8.89 2.87
CA ALA A 4 -1.69 -9.57 3.82
C ALA A 4 -0.34 -9.96 3.20
N ASN A 5 -0.28 -10.19 1.89
CA ASN A 5 0.95 -10.57 1.16
C ASN A 5 1.67 -9.37 0.52
N ALA A 6 1.22 -8.14 0.76
CA ALA A 6 1.83 -6.94 0.20
C ALA A 6 3.26 -6.66 0.72
N GLY A 7 3.66 -7.31 1.81
CA GLY A 7 4.98 -7.09 2.43
C GLY A 7 6.15 -7.40 1.51
N GLY A 8 6.10 -8.47 0.72
CA GLY A 8 7.19 -8.82 -0.20
C GLY A 8 7.41 -7.75 -1.28
N VAL A 9 6.33 -7.30 -1.91
CA VAL A 9 6.38 -6.20 -2.90
C VAL A 9 6.83 -4.89 -2.26
N SER A 10 6.41 -4.64 -1.01
CA SER A 10 6.81 -3.44 -0.27
C SER A 10 8.32 -3.43 -0.01
N VAL A 11 8.91 -4.56 0.39
CA VAL A 11 10.37 -4.66 0.57
C VAL A 11 11.12 -4.48 -0.76
N SER A 12 10.61 -5.00 -1.88
CA SER A 12 11.20 -4.72 -3.20
C SER A 12 11.19 -3.24 -3.54
N GLN A 13 10.13 -2.50 -3.19
CA GLN A 13 10.11 -1.04 -3.36
C GLN A 13 11.12 -0.33 -2.45
N LEU A 14 11.29 -0.78 -1.21
CA LEU A 14 12.31 -0.24 -0.30
C LEU A 14 13.73 -0.51 -0.81
N GLU A 15 13.97 -1.67 -1.44
CA GLU A 15 15.23 -1.99 -2.11
C GLU A 15 15.49 -1.04 -3.30
N MET A 16 14.49 -0.81 -4.15
CA MET A 16 14.58 0.15 -5.24
C MET A 16 14.87 1.57 -4.75
N ALA A 17 14.26 1.99 -3.64
CA ALA A 17 14.50 3.31 -3.04
C ALA A 17 15.93 3.46 -2.50
N GLN A 18 16.46 2.43 -1.84
CA GLN A 18 17.86 2.37 -1.40
C GLN A 18 18.81 2.47 -2.59
N ASN A 19 18.57 1.70 -3.64
CA ASN A 19 19.38 1.72 -4.87
C ASN A 19 19.37 3.10 -5.56
N ALA A 20 18.20 3.72 -5.68
CA ALA A 20 18.06 5.04 -6.31
C ALA A 20 18.76 6.17 -5.53
N SER A 21 18.86 6.02 -4.21
CA SER A 21 19.49 7.02 -3.33
C SER A 21 20.93 6.67 -2.94
N MET A 22 21.44 5.50 -3.35
CA MET A 22 22.77 4.97 -2.98
C MET A 22 22.99 4.94 -1.46
N VAL A 23 21.95 4.60 -0.70
CA VAL A 23 22.02 4.43 0.76
C VAL A 23 21.70 3.00 1.14
N HIS A 24 22.25 2.56 2.27
CA HIS A 24 21.87 1.30 2.91
C HIS A 24 21.20 1.60 4.24
N TRP A 25 20.05 0.98 4.46
CA TRP A 25 19.35 1.05 5.73
C TRP A 25 19.65 -0.17 6.59
N THR A 26 19.55 -0.01 7.91
CA THR A 26 19.63 -1.15 8.82
C THR A 26 18.38 -2.02 8.71
N PHE A 27 18.46 -3.24 9.23
CA PHE A 27 17.31 -4.13 9.30
C PHE A 27 16.13 -3.48 10.04
N GLU A 28 16.40 -2.81 11.17
CA GLU A 28 15.40 -2.15 12.01
C GLU A 28 14.72 -0.99 11.27
N GLU A 29 15.46 -0.27 10.43
CA GLU A 29 14.91 0.79 9.61
C GLU A 29 13.96 0.25 8.53
N VAL A 30 14.35 -0.84 7.86
CA VAL A 30 13.50 -1.52 6.87
C VAL A 30 12.27 -2.13 7.54
N ASP A 31 12.42 -2.81 8.68
CA ASP A 31 11.32 -3.42 9.43
C ASP A 31 10.31 -2.36 9.91
N ARG A 32 10.78 -1.24 10.46
CA ARG A 32 9.92 -0.13 10.86
C ARG A 32 9.16 0.46 9.68
N GLN A 33 9.80 0.61 8.52
CA GLN A 33 9.14 1.08 7.31
C GLN A 33 8.08 0.07 6.82
N LEU A 34 8.43 -1.21 6.77
CA LEU A 34 7.51 -2.29 6.41
C LEU A 34 6.29 -2.32 7.34
N HIS A 35 6.50 -2.24 8.65
CA HIS A 35 5.43 -2.20 9.64
C HIS A 35 4.46 -1.03 9.39
N ASN A 36 5.01 0.15 9.12
CA ASN A 36 4.20 1.33 8.79
C ASN A 36 3.42 1.17 7.49
N ILE A 37 4.02 0.57 6.46
CA ILE A 37 3.35 0.27 5.18
C ILE A 37 2.17 -0.69 5.42
N MET A 38 2.39 -1.79 6.14
CA MET A 38 1.33 -2.77 6.42
C MET A 38 0.21 -2.17 7.27
N LYS A 39 0.54 -1.35 8.27
CA LYS A 39 -0.43 -0.60 9.06
C LYS A 39 -1.28 0.33 8.18
N ASN A 40 -0.65 1.07 7.28
CA ASN A 40 -1.34 1.98 6.38
C ASN A 40 -2.27 1.22 5.42
N ILE A 41 -1.85 0.06 4.88
CA ILE A 41 -2.70 -0.80 4.06
C ILE A 41 -3.95 -1.22 4.84
N TYR A 42 -3.78 -1.68 6.08
CA TYR A 42 -4.90 -2.05 6.94
C TYR A 42 -5.83 -0.86 7.21
N THR A 43 -5.28 0.29 7.60
CA THR A 43 -6.07 1.49 7.90
C THR A 43 -6.86 1.96 6.69
N ARG A 44 -6.26 1.98 5.49
CA ARG A 44 -6.94 2.33 4.23
C ARG A 44 -8.08 1.35 3.94
N ALA A 45 -7.80 0.04 3.95
CA ALA A 45 -8.82 -0.97 3.72
C ALA A 45 -9.98 -0.88 4.73
N ALA A 46 -9.70 -0.75 6.02
CA ALA A 46 -10.72 -0.63 7.07
C ALA A 46 -11.51 0.68 6.99
N SER A 47 -10.89 1.79 6.57
CA SER A 47 -11.56 3.07 6.36
C SER A 47 -12.50 3.04 5.16
N THR A 48 -12.05 2.48 4.03
CA THR A 48 -12.86 2.33 2.82
C THR A 48 -13.99 1.34 3.03
N ALA A 49 -13.75 0.24 3.75
CA ALA A 49 -14.81 -0.71 4.09
C ALA A 49 -15.92 -0.04 4.91
N ARG A 50 -15.56 0.81 5.88
CA ARG A 50 -16.50 1.65 6.65
C ARG A 50 -17.25 2.67 5.79
N GLU A 51 -16.56 3.35 4.88
CA GLU A 51 -17.15 4.32 3.95
C GLU A 51 -18.27 3.71 3.10
N PHE A 52 -18.15 2.43 2.74
CA PHE A 52 -19.12 1.69 1.93
C PHE A 52 -20.14 0.88 2.76
N GLY A 53 -20.23 1.13 4.07
CA GLY A 53 -21.22 0.47 4.94
C GLY A 53 -20.92 -0.98 5.31
N GLU A 54 -19.70 -1.45 5.04
CA GLU A 54 -19.27 -2.84 5.18
C GLU A 54 -18.02 -2.93 6.08
N PRO A 55 -18.07 -2.45 7.35
CA PRO A 55 -16.90 -2.17 8.19
C PRO A 55 -15.94 -3.36 8.41
N ASN A 56 -16.43 -4.59 8.34
CA ASN A 56 -15.65 -5.81 8.55
C ASN A 56 -15.14 -6.43 7.22
N ASN A 57 -15.52 -5.88 6.07
CA ASN A 57 -15.14 -6.39 4.77
C ASN A 57 -13.82 -5.76 4.28
N LEU A 58 -12.72 -6.14 4.92
CA LEU A 58 -11.38 -5.67 4.56
C LEU A 58 -10.98 -6.03 3.13
N LEU A 59 -11.51 -7.13 2.58
CA LEU A 59 -11.26 -7.52 1.19
C LEU A 59 -11.85 -6.50 0.22
N MET A 60 -13.12 -6.12 0.41
CA MET A 60 -13.77 -5.10 -0.39
C MET A 60 -13.06 -3.76 -0.22
N GLY A 61 -12.79 -3.34 1.02
CA GLY A 61 -12.10 -2.09 1.29
C GLY A 61 -10.72 -1.99 0.64
N ALA A 62 -9.93 -3.09 0.67
CA ALA A 62 -8.63 -3.15 0.01
C ALA A 62 -8.73 -3.07 -1.53
N ASN A 63 -9.75 -3.72 -2.12
CA ASN A 63 -9.95 -3.67 -3.57
C ASN A 63 -10.39 -2.27 -4.03
N VAL A 64 -11.36 -1.66 -3.34
CA VAL A 64 -11.88 -0.35 -3.70
C VAL A 64 -10.83 0.74 -3.51
N SER A 65 -10.09 0.73 -2.40
CA SER A 65 -9.02 1.71 -2.16
C SER A 65 -7.91 1.61 -3.20
N ALA A 66 -7.43 0.41 -3.52
CA ALA A 66 -6.41 0.20 -4.54
C ALA A 66 -6.90 0.59 -5.95
N PHE A 67 -8.17 0.29 -6.27
CA PHE A 67 -8.75 0.68 -7.56
C PHE A 67 -8.86 2.19 -7.69
N ARG A 68 -9.35 2.88 -6.66
CA ARG A 68 -9.44 4.36 -6.64
C ARG A 68 -8.09 5.01 -6.89
N GLU A 69 -7.04 4.55 -6.19
CA GLU A 69 -5.69 5.11 -6.36
C GLU A 69 -5.17 4.99 -7.80
N VAL A 70 -5.40 3.85 -8.45
CA VAL A 70 -5.01 3.66 -9.85
C VAL A 70 -5.90 4.49 -10.79
N ALA A 71 -7.22 4.52 -10.56
CA ALA A 71 -8.15 5.29 -11.37
C ALA A 71 -7.85 6.79 -11.32
N ASP A 72 -7.56 7.33 -10.14
CA ASP A 72 -7.18 8.72 -9.95
C ASP A 72 -5.88 9.05 -10.70
N ALA A 73 -4.89 8.16 -10.63
CA ALA A 73 -3.65 8.31 -11.39
C ALA A 73 -3.86 8.26 -12.91
N MET A 74 -4.70 7.35 -13.40
CA MET A 74 -5.06 7.26 -14.83
C MET A 74 -5.78 8.53 -15.30
N ILE A 75 -6.72 9.05 -14.52
CA ILE A 75 -7.41 10.31 -14.82
C ILE A 75 -6.42 11.48 -14.86
N ALA A 76 -5.49 11.54 -13.89
CA ALA A 76 -4.48 12.60 -13.82
C ALA A 76 -3.48 12.58 -14.98
N GLN A 77 -3.14 11.39 -15.49
CA GLN A 77 -2.26 11.24 -16.67
C GLN A 77 -3.00 11.54 -18.00
N GLY A 78 -4.34 11.63 -17.98
CA GLY A 78 -5.15 11.92 -19.15
C GLY A 78 -5.24 10.73 -20.12
N MET A 79 -5.63 10.99 -21.37
CA MET A 79 -5.52 9.97 -22.42
C MET A 79 -4.13 10.05 -23.06
N TYR A 80 -3.37 8.97 -22.95
CA TYR A 80 -2.05 8.78 -23.55
C TYR A 80 -2.02 7.50 -24.38
#